data_AF-A0A7X7NUY9-F1
#
_entry.id   AF-A0A7X7NUY9-F1
#
_cell.length_a   1.000
_cell.length_b   1.000
_cell.length_c   1.000
_cell.angle_alpha   90.00
_cell.angle_beta   90.00
_cell.angle_gamma   90.00
#
_symmetry.space_group_name_H-M   'P 1'
#
loop_
_entity.id
_entity.type
_entity.pdbx_description
1 polymer ?
#
loop_
_entity_poly.entity_id
_entity_poly.type
_entity_poly.pdbx_seq_one_letter_code
_entity_poly.pdbx_strand_id
1 'polypeptide(L)'
;MLSNSLLKFAANEDWYVYKDGEYTFGEINGFPITAKTDDILTSFFVPLAGIAPENLIELTGWLENTRFSLKLVDYEMTDNFIAIRAKDTAFSGSSAGIGNFLRQLTEQLALLDVDPNNCAICGLEAEDKALYVGYYCHLHPECVEKEGIDFTLPAQQKEDDDDLILLTEDEESADIVDEAVIDQLAESFEVEQEDFLRDLASLCAINSVDGEPTDDAPYGEKTKEALDLFLQMADRMGFHTVNVDQVAGYAEMGSGDEMVAAVCHLDIVPAGSGWDTDPFELVQEGDKLIARGVMDDKGPAVCVLYAMKSLKEDPTFQPDKRIRLIVGLNEEKGSACMAHYAQVEEIPTAGFTADAVFPAIYAEKGNAVIHLVQARGESDMIAEAQAGEAVNMVPGECHVTLKDEAPKTYLGSIAHASTPHLGLNAISVAMEKLAEQIAEKGQEDRFVSFYNDLIAYELNGERIGLQFEDETGETTVNAGLLSIDDREASLVLNIRYPVTFDLEQAKERLNEIVAPYGVEASWPGVMPPLSYAKDSSLISTLMGVYRDLTKTDAEPLAIGGGTYARALPNIVGFGPAFPGDPDIAHQANEWGSLKRLLAGAALYREALRRLSMNS
;
A
#
# COMPACT_ATOMS: atom_id res chain seq x y z
N MET A 1 -14.88 24.90 19.39
CA MET A 1 -15.26 26.34 19.38
C MET A 1 -14.59 26.94 18.14
N LEU A 2 -15.33 27.51 17.18
CA LEU A 2 -14.75 27.99 15.92
C LEU A 2 -13.65 29.07 16.13
N SER A 3 -12.60 29.05 15.30
CA SER A 3 -11.57 30.11 15.38
C SER A 3 -12.10 31.46 14.90
N ASN A 4 -11.49 32.54 15.38
CA ASN A 4 -11.77 33.90 14.91
C ASN A 4 -11.46 34.08 13.41
N SER A 5 -10.59 33.26 12.82
CA SER A 5 -10.22 33.33 11.40
C SER A 5 -11.30 32.70 10.52
N LEU A 6 -11.80 31.51 10.89
CA LEU A 6 -12.86 30.82 10.17
C LEU A 6 -14.19 31.59 10.24
N LEU A 7 -14.52 32.18 11.41
CA LEU A 7 -15.70 33.04 11.55
C LEU A 7 -15.63 34.31 10.69
N LYS A 8 -14.45 34.94 10.57
CA LYS A 8 -14.25 36.11 9.70
C LYS A 8 -14.33 35.74 8.22
N PHE A 9 -13.81 34.57 7.85
CA PHE A 9 -13.93 34.05 6.50
C PHE A 9 -15.38 33.76 6.15
N ALA A 10 -16.08 33.02 7.00
CA ALA A 10 -17.49 32.71 6.82
C ALA A 10 -18.34 33.99 6.69
N ALA A 11 -18.09 35.00 7.52
CA ALA A 11 -18.80 36.29 7.42
C ALA A 11 -18.45 37.09 6.15
N ASN A 12 -17.26 36.91 5.57
CA ASN A 12 -16.86 37.61 4.33
C ASN A 12 -17.46 36.95 3.07
N GLU A 13 -17.62 35.63 3.09
CA GLU A 13 -18.14 34.85 1.96
C GLU A 13 -19.65 34.54 2.11
N ASP A 14 -20.34 35.18 3.07
CA ASP A 14 -21.76 34.95 3.40
C ASP A 14 -22.11 33.47 3.72
N TRP A 15 -21.16 32.72 4.30
CA TRP A 15 -21.37 31.34 4.76
C TRP A 15 -22.24 31.30 6.02
N TYR A 16 -22.98 30.22 6.16
CA TYR A 16 -23.83 29.96 7.31
C TYR A 16 -23.02 29.37 8.48
N VAL A 17 -23.45 29.67 9.70
CA VAL A 17 -22.86 29.15 10.95
C VAL A 17 -23.92 28.33 11.69
N TYR A 18 -23.59 27.09 12.08
CA TYR A 18 -24.54 26.13 12.66
C TYR A 18 -24.14 25.65 14.07
N LYS A 19 -25.14 25.20 14.86
CA LYS A 19 -25.04 24.57 16.19
C LYS A 19 -24.11 25.34 17.13
N ASP A 20 -24.51 26.56 17.47
CA ASP A 20 -23.81 27.45 18.41
C ASP A 20 -22.34 27.75 18.08
N GLY A 21 -21.98 27.74 16.79
CA GLY A 21 -20.63 28.08 16.35
C GLY A 21 -19.65 26.92 16.44
N GLU A 22 -20.12 25.72 16.07
CA GLU A 22 -19.29 24.51 15.90
C GLU A 22 -18.86 24.30 14.44
N TYR A 23 -19.74 24.63 13.47
CA TYR A 23 -19.49 24.41 12.04
C TYR A 23 -19.84 25.66 11.22
N THR A 24 -19.13 25.84 10.10
CA THR A 24 -19.47 26.82 9.05
C THR A 24 -19.62 26.11 7.72
N PHE A 25 -20.57 26.54 6.88
CA PHE A 25 -20.78 25.93 5.57
C PHE A 25 -21.14 26.96 4.51
N GLY A 26 -20.67 26.72 3.28
CA GLY A 26 -20.97 27.53 2.12
C GLY A 26 -20.35 26.94 0.86
N GLU A 27 -20.17 27.76 -0.17
CA GLU A 27 -19.69 27.29 -1.48
C GLU A 27 -18.50 28.10 -1.97
N ILE A 28 -17.59 27.44 -2.69
CA ILE A 28 -16.57 28.09 -3.53
C ILE A 28 -16.56 27.41 -4.90
N ASN A 29 -16.59 28.20 -5.97
CA ASN A 29 -16.59 27.73 -7.36
C ASN A 29 -17.67 26.66 -7.67
N GLY A 30 -18.79 26.68 -6.92
CA GLY A 30 -19.89 25.74 -7.06
C GLY A 30 -19.79 24.49 -6.19
N PHE A 31 -18.63 24.22 -5.58
CA PHE A 31 -18.43 23.09 -4.67
C PHE A 31 -18.92 23.43 -3.26
N PRO A 32 -19.75 22.59 -2.63
CA PRO A 32 -20.14 22.74 -1.23
C PRO A 32 -18.96 22.40 -0.32
N ILE A 33 -18.72 23.24 0.69
CA ILE A 33 -17.63 23.06 1.65
C ILE A 33 -18.18 23.25 3.05
N THR A 34 -17.89 22.27 3.91
CA THR A 34 -18.12 22.38 5.35
C THR A 34 -16.79 22.53 6.06
N ALA A 35 -16.72 23.41 7.05
CA ALA A 35 -15.53 23.59 7.85
C ALA A 35 -15.85 23.56 9.34
N LYS A 36 -14.96 22.92 10.11
CA LYS A 36 -14.99 22.83 11.57
C LYS A 36 -13.64 23.27 12.12
N THR A 37 -13.60 23.73 13.36
CA THR A 37 -12.33 23.93 14.07
C THR A 37 -12.39 23.37 15.48
N ASP A 38 -11.38 22.57 15.82
CA ASP A 38 -11.14 22.01 17.15
C ASP A 38 -9.76 22.45 17.64
N ASP A 39 -9.76 23.46 18.53
CA ASP A 39 -8.61 24.10 19.19
C ASP A 39 -7.45 24.56 18.30
N ILE A 40 -6.71 23.63 17.69
CA ILE A 40 -5.51 23.88 16.88
C ILE A 40 -5.66 23.52 15.39
N LEU A 41 -6.71 22.77 15.01
CA LEU A 41 -6.95 22.30 13.65
C LEU A 41 -8.26 22.83 13.08
N THR A 42 -8.22 23.27 11.82
CA THR A 42 -9.38 23.54 10.99
C THR A 42 -9.50 22.43 9.95
N SER A 43 -10.62 21.73 9.95
CA SER A 43 -10.92 20.67 9.00
C SER A 43 -11.89 21.20 7.94
N PHE A 44 -11.55 21.00 6.67
CA PHE A 44 -12.40 21.29 5.52
C PHE A 44 -12.88 19.97 4.93
N PHE A 45 -14.18 19.84 4.81
CA PHE A 45 -14.85 18.68 4.24
C PHE A 45 -15.37 19.07 2.87
N VAL A 46 -14.91 18.35 1.85
CA VAL A 46 -15.19 18.64 0.45
C VAL A 46 -15.63 17.35 -0.25
N PRO A 47 -16.68 17.37 -1.08
CA PRO A 47 -17.07 16.21 -1.87
C PRO A 47 -15.96 15.83 -2.85
N LEU A 48 -15.71 14.52 -2.93
CA LEU A 48 -14.94 13.88 -3.99
C LEU A 48 -15.78 12.86 -4.77
N ALA A 49 -17.03 12.64 -4.38
CA ALA A 49 -17.92 11.67 -5.00
C ALA A 49 -17.89 11.70 -6.54
N GLY A 50 -17.50 10.58 -7.13
CA GLY A 50 -17.39 10.41 -8.59
C GLY A 50 -16.03 10.79 -9.18
N ILE A 51 -15.02 11.14 -8.37
CA ILE A 51 -13.65 11.33 -8.85
C ILE A 51 -13.06 10.01 -9.38
N ALA A 52 -12.39 10.05 -10.53
CA ALA A 52 -11.71 8.88 -11.09
C ALA A 52 -10.44 8.52 -10.27
N PRO A 53 -10.04 7.25 -10.13
CA PRO A 53 -8.86 6.86 -9.35
C PRO A 53 -7.54 7.47 -9.83
N GLU A 54 -7.36 7.64 -11.14
CA GLU A 54 -6.23 8.37 -11.73
C GLU A 54 -6.22 9.85 -11.29
N ASN A 55 -7.40 10.45 -11.18
CA ASN A 55 -7.60 11.81 -10.71
C ASN A 55 -7.48 11.91 -9.19
N LEU A 56 -7.72 10.82 -8.44
CA LEU A 56 -7.37 10.73 -7.02
C LEU A 56 -5.86 10.76 -6.83
N ILE A 57 -5.09 10.04 -7.66
CA ILE A 57 -3.62 10.10 -7.63
C ILE A 57 -3.13 11.50 -8.00
N GLU A 58 -3.76 12.16 -8.97
CA GLU A 58 -3.44 13.54 -9.32
C GLU A 58 -3.86 14.53 -8.21
N LEU A 59 -5.01 14.33 -7.56
CA LEU A 59 -5.48 15.12 -6.44
C LEU A 59 -4.57 14.96 -5.22
N THR A 60 -4.23 13.73 -4.85
CA THR A 60 -3.32 13.44 -3.73
C THR A 60 -1.93 13.96 -4.07
N GLY A 61 -1.42 13.71 -5.26
CA GLY A 61 -0.16 14.28 -5.74
C GLY A 61 -0.16 15.82 -5.70
N TRP A 62 -1.27 16.47 -6.11
CA TRP A 62 -1.42 17.92 -6.01
C TRP A 62 -1.51 18.39 -4.56
N LEU A 63 -2.28 17.70 -3.71
CA LEU A 63 -2.42 18.00 -2.29
C LEU A 63 -1.09 17.87 -1.58
N GLU A 64 -0.29 16.84 -1.87
CA GLU A 64 1.07 16.64 -1.34
C GLU A 64 2.04 17.72 -1.84
N ASN A 65 2.03 18.04 -3.13
CA ASN A 65 2.85 19.12 -3.68
C ASN A 65 2.46 20.50 -3.12
N THR A 66 1.18 20.71 -2.83
CA THR A 66 0.63 21.97 -2.32
C THR A 66 0.70 22.03 -0.79
N ARG A 67 0.86 20.87 -0.12
CA ARG A 67 0.84 20.66 1.33
C ARG A 67 1.74 21.63 2.07
N PHE A 68 2.98 21.78 1.58
CA PHE A 68 4.00 22.67 2.15
C PHE A 68 3.63 24.15 2.02
N SER A 69 3.17 24.56 0.84
CA SER A 69 2.82 25.97 0.58
C SER A 69 1.62 26.46 1.40
N LEU A 70 0.71 25.55 1.76
CA LEU A 70 -0.53 25.86 2.47
C LEU A 70 -0.59 25.33 3.91
N LYS A 71 0.49 24.68 4.39
CA LYS A 71 0.61 24.10 5.74
C LYS A 71 -0.57 23.17 6.08
N LEU A 72 -0.96 22.36 5.12
CA LEU A 72 -1.94 21.29 5.32
C LEU A 72 -1.29 20.21 6.19
N VAL A 73 -2.03 19.72 7.18
CA VAL A 73 -1.56 18.80 8.23
C VAL A 73 -1.62 17.38 7.73
N ASP A 74 -2.80 16.97 7.30
CA ASP A 74 -3.11 15.69 6.69
C ASP A 74 -4.41 15.87 5.90
N TYR A 75 -4.75 14.82 5.16
CA TYR A 75 -6.09 14.65 4.69
C TYR A 75 -6.45 13.18 4.83
N GLU A 76 -7.72 12.94 5.14
CA GLU A 76 -8.31 11.62 5.13
C GLU A 76 -9.40 11.64 4.09
N MET A 77 -9.44 10.59 3.27
CA MET A 77 -10.39 10.50 2.17
C MET A 77 -11.16 9.19 2.25
N THR A 78 -12.42 9.30 1.87
CA THR A 78 -13.26 8.18 1.47
C THR A 78 -13.53 8.32 -0.02
N ASP A 79 -14.25 7.36 -0.58
CA ASP A 79 -14.70 7.41 -1.97
C ASP A 79 -15.59 8.63 -2.28
N ASN A 80 -16.21 9.23 -1.26
CA ASN A 80 -17.20 10.30 -1.44
C ASN A 80 -16.76 11.67 -0.93
N PHE A 81 -15.84 11.73 0.02
CA PHE A 81 -15.38 13.01 0.58
C PHE A 81 -13.93 12.97 1.00
N ILE A 82 -13.34 14.15 1.01
CA ILE A 82 -12.05 14.41 1.64
C ILE A 82 -12.22 15.34 2.82
N ALA A 83 -11.62 14.98 3.94
CA ALA A 83 -11.40 15.84 5.08
C ALA A 83 -9.94 16.31 5.04
N ILE A 84 -9.73 17.57 4.66
CA ILE A 84 -8.40 18.18 4.65
C ILE A 84 -8.24 18.97 5.95
N ARG A 85 -7.24 18.63 6.76
CA ARG A 85 -6.95 19.36 7.99
C ARG A 85 -5.81 20.33 7.77
N ALA A 86 -5.94 21.51 8.34
CA ALA A 86 -4.90 22.53 8.36
C ALA A 86 -4.77 23.08 9.77
N LYS A 87 -3.55 23.47 10.19
CA LYS A 87 -3.38 24.17 11.48
C LYS A 87 -4.13 25.49 11.41
N ASP A 88 -4.81 25.93 12.47
CA ASP A 88 -5.46 27.26 12.47
C ASP A 88 -4.40 28.39 12.26
N THR A 89 -3.14 28.11 12.63
CA THR A 89 -1.98 28.96 12.37
C THR A 89 -1.50 28.96 10.90
N ALA A 90 -1.90 27.96 10.09
CA ALA A 90 -1.64 27.91 8.65
C ALA A 90 -2.18 29.16 7.94
N PHE A 91 -3.32 29.66 8.41
CA PHE A 91 -4.00 30.83 7.87
C PHE A 91 -3.64 32.15 8.56
N SER A 92 -2.56 32.16 9.37
CA SER A 92 -2.05 33.29 10.18
C SER A 92 -2.78 34.64 10.00
N GLY A 93 -3.96 34.73 10.62
CA GLY A 93 -4.72 35.97 10.77
C GLY A 93 -5.44 36.56 9.54
N SER A 94 -5.54 35.89 8.39
CA SER A 94 -6.33 36.43 7.27
C SER A 94 -7.33 35.42 6.69
N SER A 95 -8.61 35.78 6.74
CA SER A 95 -9.68 35.10 5.98
C SER A 95 -9.35 34.96 4.48
N ALA A 96 -8.50 35.84 3.95
CA ALA A 96 -7.99 35.74 2.58
C ALA A 96 -7.18 34.47 2.30
N GLY A 97 -6.45 33.93 3.29
CA GLY A 97 -5.68 32.70 3.15
C GLY A 97 -6.56 31.46 2.99
N ILE A 98 -7.61 31.35 3.82
CA ILE A 98 -8.62 30.28 3.72
C ILE A 98 -9.29 30.33 2.33
N GLY A 99 -9.72 31.52 1.91
CA GLY A 99 -10.32 31.68 0.58
C GLY A 99 -9.39 31.35 -0.58
N ASN A 100 -8.08 31.64 -0.46
CA ASN A 100 -7.12 31.30 -1.51
C ASN A 100 -6.86 29.79 -1.61
N PHE A 101 -6.80 29.09 -0.47
CA PHE A 101 -6.69 27.63 -0.45
C PHE A 101 -7.92 26.98 -1.08
N LEU A 102 -9.12 27.33 -0.61
CA LEU A 102 -10.35 26.70 -1.08
C LEU A 102 -10.62 27.00 -2.57
N ARG A 103 -10.21 28.17 -3.08
CA ARG A 103 -10.26 28.44 -4.53
C ARG A 103 -9.32 27.54 -5.32
N GLN A 104 -8.07 27.39 -4.88
CA GLN A 104 -7.11 26.50 -5.57
C GLN A 104 -7.57 25.04 -5.51
N LEU A 105 -8.06 24.59 -4.35
CA LEU A 105 -8.61 23.24 -4.20
C LEU A 105 -9.78 23.02 -5.16
N THR A 106 -10.77 23.91 -5.17
CA THR A 106 -11.94 23.74 -6.04
C THR A 106 -11.63 23.92 -7.53
N GLU A 107 -10.60 24.71 -7.89
CA GLU A 107 -10.08 24.76 -9.26
C GLU A 107 -9.46 23.43 -9.67
N GLN A 108 -8.74 22.75 -8.77
CA GLN A 108 -8.21 21.42 -9.04
C GLN A 108 -9.31 20.37 -9.12
N LEU A 109 -10.28 20.40 -8.20
CA LEU A 109 -11.43 19.49 -8.28
C LEU A 109 -12.20 19.66 -9.60
N ALA A 110 -12.30 20.88 -10.12
CA ALA A 110 -12.88 21.14 -11.43
C ALA A 110 -12.00 20.64 -12.59
N LEU A 111 -10.67 20.67 -12.48
CA LEU A 111 -9.75 20.10 -13.48
C LEU A 111 -9.81 18.57 -13.50
N LEU A 112 -10.12 17.97 -12.35
CA LEU A 112 -10.22 16.54 -12.13
C LEU A 112 -11.64 16.00 -12.37
N ASP A 113 -12.49 16.79 -13.01
CA ASP A 113 -13.88 16.45 -13.38
C ASP A 113 -14.75 15.97 -12.20
N VAL A 114 -14.49 16.47 -10.98
CA VAL A 114 -15.35 16.17 -9.81
C VAL A 114 -16.67 16.93 -9.94
N ASP A 115 -17.80 16.22 -9.95
CA ASP A 115 -19.12 16.85 -10.05
C ASP A 115 -19.51 17.51 -8.70
N PRO A 116 -19.64 18.85 -8.64
CA PRO A 116 -20.01 19.55 -7.41
C PRO A 116 -21.43 19.25 -6.93
N ASN A 117 -22.26 18.59 -7.73
CA ASN A 117 -23.65 18.24 -7.37
C ASN A 117 -23.75 16.86 -6.71
N ASN A 118 -22.66 16.10 -6.62
CA ASN A 118 -22.67 14.80 -5.95
C ASN A 118 -22.57 14.93 -4.42
N CYS A 119 -23.28 14.06 -3.71
CA CYS A 119 -23.31 14.07 -2.26
C CYS A 119 -22.05 13.45 -1.64
N ALA A 120 -21.27 14.23 -0.90
CA ALA A 120 -20.11 13.81 -0.11
C ALA A 120 -20.36 12.69 0.92
N ILE A 121 -21.61 12.35 1.26
CA ILE A 121 -21.90 11.26 2.20
C ILE A 121 -22.24 9.95 1.46
N CYS A 122 -23.03 10.01 0.39
CA CYS A 122 -23.57 8.82 -0.28
C CYS A 122 -23.20 8.70 -1.76
N GLY A 123 -22.45 9.64 -2.34
CA GLY A 123 -22.05 9.61 -3.73
C GLY A 123 -23.10 10.10 -4.73
N LEU A 124 -24.38 10.10 -4.35
CA LEU A 124 -25.51 10.36 -5.26
C LEU A 124 -25.67 11.84 -5.65
N GLU A 125 -26.11 12.09 -6.90
CA GLU A 125 -26.49 13.41 -7.41
C GLU A 125 -27.60 14.05 -6.55
N ALA A 126 -27.41 15.30 -6.14
CA ALA A 126 -28.34 16.09 -5.35
C ALA A 126 -28.68 17.40 -6.07
N GLU A 127 -29.98 17.67 -6.29
CA GLU A 127 -30.44 18.93 -6.90
C GLU A 127 -30.15 20.17 -6.03
N ASP A 128 -30.06 19.95 -4.72
CA ASP A 128 -29.65 20.95 -3.73
C ASP A 128 -28.21 20.65 -3.28
N LYS A 129 -27.34 21.66 -3.29
CA LYS A 129 -25.95 21.50 -2.89
C LYS A 129 -25.88 21.24 -1.39
N ALA A 130 -25.28 20.13 -1.04
CA ALA A 130 -25.44 19.53 0.28
C ALA A 130 -24.99 20.44 1.43
N LEU A 131 -25.94 20.72 2.32
CA LEU A 131 -25.66 21.21 3.66
C LEU A 131 -25.15 20.05 4.51
N TYR A 132 -23.82 19.83 4.53
CA TYR A 132 -23.21 18.91 5.49
C TYR A 132 -23.01 19.62 6.80
N VAL A 133 -23.73 19.21 7.83
CA VAL A 133 -23.66 19.86 9.11
C VAL A 133 -23.40 18.79 10.16
N GLY A 134 -22.19 18.77 10.70
CA GLY A 134 -21.78 17.77 11.69
C GLY A 134 -21.86 16.34 11.15
N TYR A 135 -21.40 16.12 9.91
CA TYR A 135 -21.30 14.81 9.25
C TYR A 135 -22.60 14.21 8.69
N TYR A 136 -23.70 14.97 8.63
CA TYR A 136 -24.96 14.51 8.05
C TYR A 136 -25.33 15.29 6.80
N CYS A 137 -25.90 14.59 5.80
CA CYS A 137 -26.59 15.25 4.69
C CYS A 137 -28.04 15.54 5.09
N HIS A 138 -28.45 16.81 5.07
CA HIS A 138 -29.82 17.22 5.40
C HIS A 138 -30.83 17.11 4.25
N LEU A 139 -30.35 16.74 3.06
CA LEU A 139 -31.16 16.69 1.84
C LEU A 139 -31.63 15.27 1.51
N HIS A 140 -30.80 14.27 1.82
CA HIS A 140 -31.08 12.85 1.60
C HIS A 140 -31.65 12.21 2.88
N PRO A 141 -32.93 11.82 2.92
CA PRO A 141 -33.56 11.22 4.10
C PRO A 141 -32.82 9.98 4.64
N GLU A 142 -32.25 9.17 3.75
CA GLU A 142 -31.43 7.99 4.04
C GLU A 142 -30.04 8.31 4.63
N CYS A 143 -29.59 9.56 4.53
CA CYS A 143 -28.33 10.02 5.11
C CYS A 143 -28.50 10.66 6.50
N VAL A 144 -29.74 10.83 6.97
CA VAL A 144 -30.04 11.46 8.27
C VAL A 144 -29.52 10.62 9.44
N GLU A 145 -29.39 9.31 9.27
CA GLU A 145 -28.82 8.39 10.27
C GLU A 145 -27.42 7.86 9.91
N LYS A 146 -26.89 8.22 8.73
CA LYS A 146 -25.51 7.88 8.36
C LYS A 146 -24.58 8.93 8.96
N GLU A 147 -23.83 8.55 9.98
CA GLU A 147 -22.72 9.38 10.47
C GLU A 147 -21.62 9.37 9.42
N GLY A 148 -21.27 10.53 8.86
CA GLY A 148 -19.99 10.68 8.18
C GLY A 148 -18.86 10.37 9.17
N ILE A 149 -17.80 9.72 8.69
CA ILE A 149 -16.70 9.28 9.55
C ILE A 149 -16.00 10.50 10.12
N ASP A 150 -16.14 10.71 11.43
CA ASP A 150 -15.36 11.71 12.16
C ASP A 150 -13.97 11.14 12.41
N PHE A 151 -13.10 11.33 11.44
CA PHE A 151 -11.71 10.95 11.50
C PHE A 151 -10.93 11.58 12.67
N THR A 152 -11.53 12.51 13.42
CA THR A 152 -10.93 13.10 14.63
C THR A 152 -11.20 12.30 15.91
N LEU A 153 -11.99 11.22 15.85
CA LEU A 153 -12.29 10.36 17.01
C LEU A 153 -11.40 9.10 17.07
N PRO A 154 -10.97 8.65 18.26
CA PRO A 154 -10.23 7.38 18.40
C PRO A 154 -11.09 6.18 17.99
N ALA A 155 -10.51 5.25 17.22
CA ALA A 155 -11.17 4.05 16.72
C ALA A 155 -11.78 3.19 17.84
N GLN A 156 -13.01 2.68 17.65
CA GLN A 156 -13.65 1.73 18.57
C GLN A 156 -13.16 0.30 18.30
N GLN A 157 -12.82 -0.42 19.37
CA GLN A 157 -12.32 -1.81 19.36
C GLN A 157 -13.35 -2.82 18.87
N LYS A 158 -12.90 -3.85 18.13
CA LYS A 158 -13.59 -5.13 17.96
C LYS A 158 -12.64 -6.31 18.21
N GLU A 159 -13.27 -7.41 18.63
CA GLU A 159 -12.78 -8.58 19.39
C GLU A 159 -11.77 -9.48 18.66
N ASP A 160 -10.95 -10.16 19.48
CA ASP A 160 -9.99 -11.22 19.15
C ASP A 160 -10.63 -12.44 18.46
N ASP A 161 -9.94 -13.04 17.49
CA ASP A 161 -10.01 -14.48 17.23
C ASP A 161 -8.66 -15.00 16.69
N ASP A 162 -8.24 -16.12 17.28
CA ASP A 162 -7.01 -16.89 17.01
C ASP A 162 -7.08 -17.71 15.71
N ASP A 163 -5.89 -18.10 15.25
CA ASP A 163 -5.54 -19.10 14.21
C ASP A 163 -5.59 -18.66 12.73
N LEU A 164 -4.40 -18.54 12.10
CA LEU A 164 -3.96 -19.46 11.04
C LEU A 164 -2.47 -19.27 10.66
N ILE A 165 -1.73 -20.37 10.70
CA ILE A 165 -0.32 -20.54 10.34
C ILE A 165 -0.23 -21.40 9.05
N LEU A 166 0.58 -20.89 8.11
CA LEU A 166 1.38 -21.52 7.03
C LEU A 166 0.75 -21.92 5.68
N LEU A 167 1.27 -21.22 4.66
CA LEU A 167 1.96 -21.66 3.44
C LEU A 167 1.65 -23.08 2.94
N THR A 168 1.13 -23.10 1.72
CA THR A 168 0.77 -24.25 0.87
C THR A 168 1.63 -25.50 1.07
N GLU A 169 1.01 -26.56 1.61
CA GLU A 169 1.42 -27.95 1.39
C GLU A 169 1.12 -28.31 -0.08
N ASP A 170 2.16 -28.47 -0.90
CA ASP A 170 2.30 -29.57 -1.87
C ASP A 170 3.47 -29.28 -2.82
N GLU A 171 4.69 -29.34 -2.29
CA GLU A 171 5.85 -29.88 -3.00
C GLU A 171 6.92 -30.16 -1.93
N GLU A 172 7.44 -31.39 -1.87
CA GLU A 172 8.64 -31.71 -1.09
C GLU A 172 9.80 -30.82 -1.60
N SER A 173 9.95 -29.63 -1.01
CA SER A 173 10.68 -28.53 -1.65
C SER A 173 12.19 -28.78 -1.63
N ALA A 174 12.77 -28.95 -2.81
CA ALA A 174 14.21 -29.06 -3.02
C ALA A 174 15.00 -27.77 -2.67
N ASP A 175 14.31 -26.69 -2.28
CA ASP A 175 14.86 -25.34 -2.12
C ASP A 175 14.96 -24.83 -0.67
N ILE A 176 14.50 -25.60 0.32
CA ILE A 176 14.71 -25.25 1.74
C ILE A 176 16.20 -25.37 2.08
N VAL A 177 16.77 -24.30 2.62
CA VAL A 177 18.17 -24.25 3.05
C VAL A 177 18.35 -25.05 4.33
N ASP A 178 19.38 -25.89 4.40
CA ASP A 178 19.74 -26.63 5.61
C ASP A 178 20.05 -25.64 6.75
N GLU A 179 19.44 -25.83 7.91
CA GLU A 179 19.66 -25.01 9.12
C GLU A 179 21.15 -24.95 9.52
N ALA A 180 21.92 -26.01 9.26
CA ALA A 180 23.37 -25.99 9.52
C ALA A 180 24.11 -24.99 8.62
N VAL A 181 23.60 -24.74 7.41
CA VAL A 181 24.15 -23.73 6.50
C VAL A 181 23.73 -22.32 6.94
N ILE A 182 22.48 -22.15 7.39
CA ILE A 182 22.01 -20.88 8.00
C ILE A 182 22.88 -20.52 9.21
N ASP A 183 23.10 -21.47 10.12
CA ASP A 183 23.96 -21.29 11.29
C ASP A 183 25.39 -20.90 10.89
N GLN A 184 25.97 -21.60 9.90
CA GLN A 184 27.32 -21.29 9.42
C GLN A 184 27.42 -19.88 8.80
N LEU A 185 26.39 -19.44 8.07
CA LEU A 185 26.36 -18.10 7.48
C LEU A 185 26.22 -17.04 8.57
N ALA A 186 25.34 -17.26 9.55
CA ALA A 186 25.14 -16.37 10.69
C ALA A 186 26.41 -16.21 11.54
N GLU A 187 27.17 -17.30 11.75
CA GLU A 187 28.45 -17.30 12.47
C GLU A 187 29.48 -16.31 11.87
N SER A 188 29.37 -15.99 10.58
CA SER A 188 30.27 -15.01 9.94
C SER A 188 30.09 -13.57 10.43
N PHE A 189 29.00 -13.29 11.16
CA PHE A 189 28.69 -12.01 11.81
C PHE A 189 28.56 -12.12 13.33
N GLU A 190 29.04 -13.21 13.94
CA GLU A 190 28.94 -13.43 15.40
C GLU A 190 29.61 -12.30 16.20
N VAL A 191 30.73 -11.76 15.69
CA VAL A 191 31.47 -10.67 16.35
C VAL A 191 30.67 -9.37 16.37
N GLU A 192 29.91 -9.12 15.30
CA GLU A 192 29.10 -7.92 15.12
C GLU A 192 27.72 -8.03 15.75
N GLN A 193 27.29 -9.23 16.18
CA GLN A 193 25.93 -9.51 16.62
C GLN A 193 25.42 -8.56 17.72
N GLU A 194 26.24 -8.25 18.73
CA GLU A 194 25.82 -7.34 19.82
C GLU A 194 25.58 -5.90 19.33
N ASP A 195 26.43 -5.41 18.43
CA ASP A 195 26.28 -4.08 17.85
C ASP A 195 25.12 -4.05 16.85
N PHE A 196 24.92 -5.12 16.07
CA PHE A 196 23.78 -5.31 15.18
C PHE A 196 22.46 -5.21 15.95
N LEU A 197 22.32 -5.97 17.04
CA LEU A 197 21.12 -5.95 17.88
C LEU A 197 20.87 -4.56 18.49
N ARG A 198 21.93 -3.87 18.92
CA ARG A 198 21.81 -2.52 19.49
C ARG A 198 21.34 -1.50 18.45
N ASP A 199 21.89 -1.55 17.24
CA ASP A 199 21.51 -0.64 16.17
C ASP A 199 20.09 -0.92 15.69
N LEU A 200 19.74 -2.20 15.49
CA LEU A 200 18.39 -2.62 15.15
C LEU A 200 17.37 -2.17 16.21
N ALA A 201 17.65 -2.43 17.49
CA ALA A 201 16.77 -2.00 18.58
C ALA A 201 16.56 -0.48 18.60
N SER A 202 17.61 0.29 18.31
CA SER A 202 17.53 1.76 18.27
C SER A 202 16.66 2.25 17.11
N LEU A 203 16.72 1.56 15.96
CA LEU A 203 15.94 1.90 14.77
C LEU A 203 14.47 1.46 14.90
N CYS A 204 14.21 0.28 15.45
CA CYS A 204 12.86 -0.21 15.76
C CYS A 204 12.15 0.65 16.82
N ALA A 205 12.91 1.27 17.73
CA ALA A 205 12.35 2.19 18.73
C ALA A 205 11.74 3.48 18.15
N ILE A 206 12.03 3.80 16.89
CA ILE A 206 11.45 4.95 16.21
C ILE A 206 10.17 4.50 15.51
N ASN A 207 9.02 5.00 15.96
CA ASN A 207 7.75 4.82 15.26
C ASN A 207 7.70 5.67 13.97
N SER A 208 8.43 5.24 12.94
CA SER A 208 8.58 5.88 11.63
C SER A 208 7.42 5.59 10.68
N VAL A 209 6.20 5.55 11.18
CA VAL A 209 5.01 5.58 10.33
C VAL A 209 4.96 6.93 9.61
N ASP A 210 4.68 6.92 8.31
CA ASP A 210 4.46 8.12 7.52
C ASP A 210 3.40 9.02 8.19
N GLY A 211 3.81 10.25 8.54
CA GLY A 211 3.07 11.16 9.42
C GLY A 211 2.92 12.58 8.89
N GLU A 212 2.59 13.53 9.76
CA GLU A 212 2.40 14.95 9.40
C GLU A 212 3.69 15.57 8.85
N PRO A 213 3.73 16.04 7.59
CA PRO A 213 4.93 16.55 7.01
C PRO A 213 5.18 18.00 7.38
N THR A 214 6.46 18.33 7.38
CA THR A 214 6.98 19.67 7.60
C THR A 214 7.99 19.98 6.50
N ASP A 215 8.32 21.25 6.31
CA ASP A 215 9.33 21.66 5.31
C ASP A 215 10.68 20.93 5.47
N ASP A 216 11.00 20.42 6.68
CA ASP A 216 12.23 19.68 6.99
C ASP A 216 11.97 18.17 7.22
N ALA A 217 10.72 17.71 7.13
CA ALA A 217 10.32 16.32 7.32
C ALA A 217 9.15 15.96 6.38
N PRO A 218 9.40 15.74 5.07
CA PRO A 218 8.35 15.54 4.07
C PRO A 218 7.42 14.33 4.28
N TYR A 219 7.82 13.35 5.10
CA TYR A 219 7.01 12.20 5.50
C TYR A 219 6.81 12.11 7.02
N GLY A 220 7.03 13.22 7.71
CA GLY A 220 6.88 13.34 9.15
C GLY A 220 8.17 13.28 9.96
N GLU A 221 8.13 13.87 11.16
CA GLU A 221 9.31 14.01 12.02
C GLU A 221 9.93 12.65 12.42
N LYS A 222 9.12 11.59 12.50
CA LYS A 222 9.59 10.25 12.88
C LYS A 222 10.30 9.50 11.76
N THR A 223 9.87 9.63 10.52
CA THR A 223 10.60 9.07 9.37
C THR A 223 11.94 9.81 9.19
N LYS A 224 11.94 11.15 9.35
CA LYS A 224 13.17 11.94 9.42
C LYS A 224 14.09 11.50 10.56
N GLU A 225 13.56 11.27 11.77
CA GLU A 225 14.34 10.79 12.92
C GLU A 225 15.00 9.44 12.62
N ALA A 226 14.27 8.52 11.97
CA ALA A 226 14.81 7.23 11.53
C ALA A 226 15.94 7.39 10.50
N LEU A 227 15.76 8.29 9.51
CA LEU A 227 16.80 8.61 8.53
C LEU A 227 18.05 9.18 9.20
N ASP A 228 17.88 10.18 10.07
CA ASP A 228 18.98 10.82 10.78
C ASP A 228 19.76 9.81 11.63
N LEU A 229 19.05 8.90 12.31
CA LEU A 229 19.67 7.83 13.09
C LEU A 229 20.45 6.85 12.19
N PHE A 230 19.84 6.40 11.09
CA PHE A 230 20.48 5.52 10.12
C PHE A 230 21.77 6.14 9.55
N LEU A 231 21.72 7.41 9.12
CA LEU A 231 22.89 8.10 8.59
C LEU A 231 23.98 8.29 9.67
N GLN A 232 23.61 8.51 10.93
CA GLN A 232 24.57 8.54 12.03
C GLN A 232 25.23 7.18 12.29
N MET A 233 24.46 6.09 12.22
CA MET A 233 25.00 4.72 12.33
C MET A 233 26.01 4.45 11.23
N ALA A 234 25.66 4.80 9.98
CA ALA A 234 26.55 4.61 8.84
C ALA A 234 27.81 5.49 8.91
N ASP A 235 27.69 6.76 9.31
CA ASP A 235 28.85 7.66 9.51
C ASP A 235 29.79 7.13 10.60
N ARG A 236 29.24 6.62 11.70
CA ARG A 236 30.01 5.97 12.78
C ARG A 236 30.81 4.76 12.29
N MET A 237 30.30 4.03 11.28
CA MET A 237 31.00 2.93 10.61
C MET A 237 31.97 3.41 9.50
N GLY A 238 32.07 4.72 9.29
CA GLY A 238 33.00 5.35 8.35
C GLY A 238 32.53 5.36 6.89
N PHE A 239 31.23 5.22 6.64
CA PHE A 239 30.65 5.41 5.31
C PHE A 239 30.53 6.88 4.95
N HIS A 240 30.55 7.20 3.66
CA HIS A 240 30.09 8.50 3.21
C HIS A 240 28.57 8.50 3.25
N THR A 241 27.97 9.44 3.99
CA THR A 241 26.52 9.52 4.14
C THR A 241 25.97 10.77 3.49
N VAL A 242 24.81 10.62 2.86
CA VAL A 242 24.10 11.72 2.20
C VAL A 242 22.63 11.64 2.57
N ASN A 243 22.09 12.80 2.93
CA ASN A 243 20.67 13.03 3.06
C ASN A 243 20.16 13.65 1.76
N VAL A 244 19.13 13.05 1.17
CA VAL A 244 18.52 13.48 -0.09
C VAL A 244 17.19 14.14 0.24
N ASP A 245 17.24 15.46 0.43
CA ASP A 245 16.09 16.34 0.66
C ASP A 245 15.09 15.83 1.71
N GLN A 246 15.56 15.11 2.73
CA GLN A 246 14.74 14.53 3.80
C GLN A 246 13.68 13.50 3.33
N VAL A 247 13.77 13.03 2.08
CA VAL A 247 12.88 12.00 1.52
C VAL A 247 13.56 10.64 1.41
N ALA A 248 14.89 10.63 1.32
CA ALA A 248 15.72 9.45 1.24
C ALA A 248 17.12 9.77 1.79
N GLY A 249 17.96 8.75 1.91
CA GLY A 249 19.38 8.94 2.11
C GLY A 249 20.18 7.71 1.73
N TYR A 250 21.49 7.81 1.84
CA TYR A 250 22.34 6.67 1.56
C TYR A 250 23.65 6.66 2.35
N ALA A 251 24.17 5.44 2.52
CA ALA A 251 25.53 5.15 2.94
C ALA A 251 26.33 4.63 1.74
N GLU A 252 27.55 5.13 1.53
CA GLU A 252 28.39 4.78 0.38
C GLU A 252 29.82 4.40 0.79
N MET A 253 30.39 3.43 0.09
CA MET A 253 31.82 3.08 0.12
C MET A 253 32.36 2.78 -1.27
N GLY A 254 33.68 2.62 -1.35
CA GLY A 254 34.38 2.29 -2.59
C GLY A 254 34.67 3.50 -3.46
N SER A 255 35.07 3.23 -4.69
CA SER A 255 35.43 4.24 -5.68
C SER A 255 35.17 3.67 -7.07
N GLY A 256 34.86 4.53 -8.03
CA GLY A 256 34.58 4.11 -9.40
C GLY A 256 33.55 5.03 -10.03
N ASP A 257 33.50 5.02 -11.36
CA ASP A 257 32.54 5.85 -12.11
C ASP A 257 31.13 5.28 -12.00
N GLU A 258 30.99 3.96 -11.90
CA GLU A 258 29.70 3.27 -11.72
C GLU A 258 29.40 2.95 -10.24
N MET A 259 28.12 2.74 -9.94
CA MET A 259 27.62 2.40 -8.61
C MET A 259 26.69 1.19 -8.67
N VAL A 260 26.80 0.30 -7.68
CA VAL A 260 25.83 -0.78 -7.40
C VAL A 260 25.14 -0.51 -6.07
N ALA A 261 23.86 -0.86 -5.98
CA ALA A 261 23.06 -0.52 -4.81
C ALA A 261 22.36 -1.73 -4.16
N ALA A 262 22.19 -1.63 -2.86
CA ALA A 262 21.07 -2.24 -2.17
C ALA A 262 20.06 -1.14 -1.83
N VAL A 263 18.77 -1.42 -1.96
CA VAL A 263 17.68 -0.48 -1.68
C VAL A 263 16.84 -1.06 -0.54
N CYS A 264 16.53 -0.23 0.44
CA CYS A 264 15.74 -0.57 1.63
C CYS A 264 14.83 0.62 1.99
N HIS A 265 13.92 0.45 2.94
CA HIS A 265 13.16 1.57 3.51
C HIS A 265 13.18 1.59 5.03
N LEU A 266 12.84 2.75 5.59
CA LEU A 266 12.82 2.99 7.03
C LEU A 266 11.44 3.40 7.54
N ASP A 267 10.52 3.78 6.66
CA ASP A 267 9.12 3.89 7.02
C ASP A 267 8.51 2.51 7.28
N ILE A 268 7.49 2.49 8.12
CA ILE A 268 6.80 1.28 8.57
C ILE A 268 5.29 1.50 8.48
N VAL A 269 4.53 0.41 8.32
CA VAL A 269 3.09 0.45 8.56
C VAL A 269 2.75 0.66 10.05
N PRO A 270 1.56 1.22 10.36
CA PRO A 270 1.07 1.28 11.74
C PRO A 270 1.13 -0.09 12.44
N ALA A 271 1.46 -0.08 13.74
CA ALA A 271 1.51 -1.32 14.51
C ALA A 271 0.13 -1.99 14.66
N GLY A 272 -0.95 -1.21 14.67
CA GLY A 272 -2.30 -1.72 14.92
C GLY A 272 -2.49 -2.23 16.35
N SER A 273 -3.49 -3.07 16.55
CA SER A 273 -3.78 -3.78 17.81
C SER A 273 -3.28 -5.23 17.76
N GLY A 274 -3.28 -5.92 18.91
CA GLY A 274 -2.94 -7.36 18.98
C GLY A 274 -1.48 -7.69 19.31
N TRP A 275 -0.67 -6.70 19.71
CA TRP A 275 0.71 -6.92 20.14
C TRP A 275 0.78 -7.41 21.59
N ASP A 276 1.58 -8.45 21.82
CA ASP A 276 1.90 -9.00 23.14
C ASP A 276 2.98 -8.19 23.87
N THR A 277 3.80 -7.46 23.10
CA THR A 277 4.91 -6.62 23.55
C THR A 277 4.74 -5.19 23.02
N ASP A 278 5.55 -4.23 23.49
CA ASP A 278 5.54 -2.90 22.86
C ASP A 278 6.12 -3.03 21.45
N PRO A 279 5.39 -2.67 20.37
CA PRO A 279 5.87 -2.79 18.99
C PRO A 279 7.15 -2.00 18.71
N PHE A 280 7.48 -1.01 19.55
CA PHE A 280 8.67 -0.17 19.42
C PHE A 280 9.72 -0.48 20.50
N GLU A 281 9.64 -1.63 21.16
CA GLU A 281 10.72 -2.17 21.99
C GLU A 281 11.15 -3.51 21.42
N LEU A 282 12.41 -3.62 20.94
CA LEU A 282 12.93 -4.88 20.42
C LEU A 282 13.05 -5.91 21.55
N VAL A 283 12.20 -6.92 21.52
CA VAL A 283 12.22 -8.03 22.47
C VAL A 283 12.89 -9.24 21.82
N GLN A 284 13.91 -9.80 22.48
CA GLN A 284 14.55 -11.03 22.03
C GLN A 284 14.08 -12.24 22.83
N GLU A 285 13.45 -13.20 22.15
CA GLU A 285 13.03 -14.49 22.69
C GLU A 285 13.77 -15.65 22.00
N GLY A 286 14.94 -15.98 22.55
CA GLY A 286 15.84 -16.95 21.92
C GLY A 286 16.36 -16.40 20.59
N ASP A 287 15.97 -17.04 19.49
CA ASP A 287 16.33 -16.61 18.13
C ASP A 287 15.33 -15.61 17.52
N LYS A 288 14.14 -15.44 18.12
CA LYS A 288 13.13 -14.50 17.63
C LYS A 288 13.41 -13.10 18.14
N LEU A 289 13.43 -12.14 17.23
CA LEU A 289 13.47 -10.70 17.50
C LEU A 289 12.10 -10.12 17.18
N ILE A 290 11.38 -9.61 18.18
CA ILE A 290 10.00 -9.14 18.04
C ILE A 290 10.00 -7.61 18.14
N ALA A 291 9.58 -6.94 17.07
CA ALA A 291 9.27 -5.51 17.00
C ALA A 291 8.72 -5.18 15.60
N ARG A 292 8.04 -4.03 15.45
CA ARG A 292 7.61 -3.55 14.13
C ARG A 292 8.83 -3.13 13.30
N GLY A 293 8.87 -3.61 12.07
CA GLY A 293 9.91 -3.35 11.08
C GLY A 293 11.18 -4.18 11.24
N VAL A 294 11.17 -5.20 12.08
CA VAL A 294 12.29 -6.16 12.18
C VAL A 294 12.45 -6.96 10.90
N MET A 295 11.35 -7.34 10.24
CA MET A 295 11.38 -8.02 8.95
C MET A 295 11.21 -7.06 7.78
N ASP A 296 10.45 -5.98 7.98
CA ASP A 296 10.05 -5.08 6.89
C ASP A 296 10.09 -3.59 7.33
N ASP A 297 11.18 -2.85 7.10
CA ASP A 297 12.44 -3.24 6.44
C ASP A 297 13.68 -2.71 7.20
N LYS A 298 13.52 -2.41 8.49
CA LYS A 298 14.64 -1.92 9.32
C LYS A 298 15.67 -3.00 9.60
N GLY A 299 15.24 -4.24 9.86
CA GLY A 299 16.16 -5.36 10.03
C GLY A 299 17.03 -5.60 8.80
N PRO A 300 16.45 -5.75 7.59
CA PRO A 300 17.25 -5.96 6.40
C PRO A 300 18.11 -4.75 6.03
N ALA A 301 17.64 -3.51 6.23
CA ALA A 301 18.47 -2.31 6.10
C ALA A 301 19.74 -2.39 6.98
N VAL A 302 19.59 -2.82 8.24
CA VAL A 302 20.73 -3.03 9.15
C VAL A 302 21.59 -4.22 8.69
N CYS A 303 21.01 -5.31 8.19
CA CYS A 303 21.77 -6.43 7.62
C CYS A 303 22.68 -5.98 6.47
N VAL A 304 22.15 -5.19 5.53
CA VAL A 304 22.93 -4.65 4.41
C VAL A 304 24.01 -3.69 4.92
N LEU A 305 23.71 -2.83 5.89
CA LEU A 305 24.69 -1.91 6.47
C LEU A 305 25.88 -2.67 7.10
N TYR A 306 25.61 -3.75 7.83
CA TYR A 306 26.64 -4.62 8.41
C TYR A 306 27.38 -5.44 7.35
N ALA A 307 26.71 -5.88 6.30
CA ALA A 307 27.35 -6.51 5.14
C ALA A 307 28.37 -5.57 4.47
N MET A 308 27.99 -4.30 4.26
CA MET A 308 28.89 -3.26 3.77
C MET A 308 30.05 -3.01 4.74
N LYS A 309 29.78 -3.01 6.06
CA LYS A 309 30.83 -2.80 7.09
C LYS A 309 31.87 -3.91 7.01
N SER A 310 31.42 -5.16 6.91
CA SER A 310 32.29 -6.32 6.75
C SER A 310 33.16 -6.24 5.47
N LEU A 311 32.60 -5.75 4.35
CA LEU A 311 33.39 -5.50 3.14
C LEU A 311 34.42 -4.38 3.31
N LYS A 312 34.04 -3.28 3.97
CA LYS A 312 34.93 -2.15 4.23
C LYS A 312 36.13 -2.53 5.11
N GLU A 313 35.92 -3.44 6.05
CA GLU A 313 36.95 -3.92 6.98
C GLU A 313 37.82 -5.04 6.37
N ASP A 314 37.41 -5.65 5.26
CA ASP A 314 38.20 -6.64 4.53
C ASP A 314 39.37 -5.98 3.78
N PRO A 315 40.63 -6.15 4.24
CA PRO A 315 41.78 -5.47 3.63
C PRO A 315 42.11 -6.00 2.22
N THR A 316 41.50 -7.11 1.81
CA THR A 316 41.69 -7.73 0.49
C THR A 316 40.67 -7.27 -0.53
N PHE A 317 39.61 -6.58 -0.09
CA PHE A 317 38.55 -6.11 -0.96
C PHE A 317 38.84 -4.71 -1.49
N GLN A 318 38.84 -4.57 -2.81
CA GLN A 318 38.97 -3.29 -3.51
C GLN A 318 37.93 -3.28 -4.63
N PRO A 319 36.76 -2.64 -4.43
CA PRO A 319 35.72 -2.64 -5.45
C PRO A 319 36.10 -1.73 -6.61
N ASP A 320 35.70 -2.13 -7.82
CA ASP A 320 35.83 -1.34 -9.04
C ASP A 320 34.71 -0.30 -9.21
N LYS A 321 33.60 -0.52 -8.49
CA LYS A 321 32.40 0.33 -8.48
C LYS A 321 32.12 0.83 -7.06
N ARG A 322 31.45 1.96 -6.94
CA ARG A 322 30.89 2.40 -5.65
C ARG A 322 29.80 1.43 -5.20
N ILE A 323 29.67 1.24 -3.89
CA ILE A 323 28.61 0.46 -3.26
C ILE A 323 27.78 1.39 -2.41
N ARG A 324 26.46 1.43 -2.66
CA ARG A 324 25.50 2.29 -1.96
C ARG A 324 24.41 1.45 -1.29
N LEU A 325 24.09 1.74 -0.03
CA LEU A 325 22.82 1.37 0.57
C LEU A 325 21.93 2.61 0.54
N ILE A 326 20.86 2.55 -0.25
CA ILE A 326 19.86 3.60 -0.40
C ILE A 326 18.69 3.26 0.52
N VAL A 327 18.25 4.23 1.32
CA VAL A 327 17.09 4.10 2.20
C VAL A 327 16.01 5.12 1.83
N GLY A 328 14.79 4.66 1.60
CA GLY A 328 13.61 5.50 1.43
C GLY A 328 12.78 5.65 2.71
N LEU A 329 11.81 6.57 2.66
CA LEU A 329 10.96 6.96 3.80
C LEU A 329 9.47 6.96 3.50
N ASN A 330 9.04 6.34 2.40
CA ASN A 330 7.66 6.35 1.94
C ASN A 330 7.35 5.13 1.05
N GLU A 331 8.01 3.99 1.27
CA GLU A 331 7.75 2.78 0.48
C GLU A 331 6.28 2.34 0.65
N GLU A 332 5.83 2.29 1.91
CA GLU A 332 4.57 1.71 2.36
C GLU A 332 3.33 2.49 1.91
N LYS A 333 3.55 3.69 1.34
CA LYS A 333 2.52 4.56 0.77
C LYS A 333 2.79 4.95 -0.69
N GLY A 334 3.51 4.11 -1.43
CA GLY A 334 3.64 4.24 -2.88
C GLY A 334 4.99 4.75 -3.39
N SER A 335 6.02 4.76 -2.54
CA SER A 335 7.43 4.92 -2.92
C SER A 335 7.80 6.26 -3.57
N ALA A 336 7.08 7.35 -3.29
CA ALA A 336 7.36 8.66 -3.89
C ALA A 336 8.77 9.18 -3.57
N CYS A 337 9.34 8.74 -2.45
CA CYS A 337 10.72 9.03 -2.05
C CYS A 337 11.75 8.61 -3.11
N MET A 338 11.58 7.46 -3.75
CA MET A 338 12.50 6.97 -4.78
C MET A 338 12.29 7.64 -6.13
N ALA A 339 11.07 8.06 -6.43
CA ALA A 339 10.81 8.90 -7.61
C ALA A 339 11.57 10.22 -7.52
N HIS A 340 11.64 10.84 -6.32
CA HIS A 340 12.47 12.02 -6.09
C HIS A 340 13.96 11.70 -6.17
N TYR A 341 14.43 10.64 -5.47
CA TYR A 341 15.82 10.19 -5.54
C TYR A 341 16.29 10.02 -7.00
N ALA A 342 15.49 9.36 -7.84
CA ALA A 342 15.80 9.11 -9.25
C ALA A 342 15.97 10.39 -10.09
N GLN A 343 15.42 11.53 -9.65
CA GLN A 343 15.53 12.81 -10.34
C GLN A 343 16.79 13.58 -9.97
N VAL A 344 17.28 13.43 -8.73
CA VAL A 344 18.34 14.27 -8.18
C VAL A 344 19.66 13.53 -7.91
N GLU A 345 19.63 12.21 -7.85
CA GLU A 345 20.78 11.35 -7.56
C GLU A 345 21.10 10.38 -8.70
N GLU A 346 22.25 9.72 -8.59
CA GLU A 346 22.69 8.71 -9.54
C GLU A 346 21.89 7.40 -9.39
N ILE A 347 21.48 6.86 -10.54
CA ILE A 347 20.80 5.58 -10.67
C ILE A 347 21.83 4.43 -10.64
N PRO A 348 21.61 3.36 -9.85
CA PRO A 348 22.49 2.21 -9.81
C PRO A 348 22.55 1.49 -11.16
N THR A 349 23.74 0.98 -11.49
CA THR A 349 23.96 0.15 -12.69
C THR A 349 23.45 -1.28 -12.51
N ALA A 350 23.39 -1.75 -11.28
CA ALA A 350 22.86 -3.03 -10.85
C ALA A 350 22.62 -2.99 -9.34
N GLY A 351 21.66 -3.76 -8.85
CA GLY A 351 21.39 -3.82 -7.43
C GLY A 351 20.25 -4.76 -7.06
N PHE A 352 19.91 -4.74 -5.78
CA PHE A 352 18.80 -5.52 -5.25
C PHE A 352 18.06 -4.74 -4.16
N THR A 353 16.81 -5.09 -3.91
CA THR A 353 16.13 -4.72 -2.66
C THR A 353 16.25 -5.86 -1.68
N ALA A 354 16.51 -5.51 -0.42
CA ALA A 354 16.51 -6.45 0.70
C ALA A 354 15.14 -6.51 1.40
N ASP A 355 14.10 -5.97 0.76
CA ASP A 355 12.67 -6.12 1.06
C ASP A 355 12.05 -7.07 0.00
N ALA A 356 12.22 -8.38 0.22
CA ALA A 356 11.85 -9.45 -0.70
C ALA A 356 11.99 -10.84 -0.05
N VAL A 357 11.91 -11.89 -0.86
CA VAL A 357 12.27 -13.27 -0.49
C VAL A 357 13.55 -13.69 -1.23
N PHE A 358 14.24 -14.70 -0.70
CA PHE A 358 15.28 -15.45 -1.39
C PHE A 358 14.69 -16.66 -2.11
N PRO A 359 15.31 -17.15 -3.21
CA PRO A 359 16.46 -16.57 -3.93
C PRO A 359 16.05 -15.35 -4.78
N ALA A 360 16.86 -14.93 -5.76
CA ALA A 360 16.59 -13.70 -6.52
C ALA A 360 15.28 -13.76 -7.30
N ILE A 361 14.53 -12.67 -7.24
CA ILE A 361 13.25 -12.48 -7.94
C ILE A 361 13.54 -11.86 -9.30
N TYR A 362 13.48 -12.67 -10.36
CA TYR A 362 13.73 -12.17 -11.72
C TYR A 362 12.50 -11.50 -12.34
N ALA A 363 11.31 -11.81 -11.82
CA ALA A 363 10.07 -11.29 -12.34
C ALA A 363 9.03 -11.04 -11.25
N GLU A 364 8.31 -9.94 -11.40
CA GLU A 364 7.11 -9.60 -10.64
C GLU A 364 5.97 -9.41 -11.64
N LYS A 365 4.87 -10.13 -11.45
CA LYS A 365 3.69 -10.05 -12.31
C LYS A 365 3.17 -8.62 -12.38
N GLY A 366 2.49 -8.29 -13.48
CA GLY A 366 1.72 -7.06 -13.55
C GLY A 366 0.54 -7.12 -12.59
N ASN A 367 0.06 -5.96 -12.16
CA ASN A 367 -1.11 -5.84 -11.31
C ASN A 367 -2.12 -4.92 -12.00
N ALA A 368 -3.39 -5.29 -12.04
CA ALA A 368 -4.43 -4.39 -12.52
C ALA A 368 -5.68 -4.45 -11.65
N VAL A 369 -6.35 -3.31 -11.56
CA VAL A 369 -7.66 -3.14 -10.95
C VAL A 369 -8.68 -2.97 -12.07
N ILE A 370 -9.73 -3.78 -12.05
CA ILE A 370 -10.81 -3.78 -13.05
C ILE A 370 -12.10 -3.42 -12.34
N HIS A 371 -12.80 -2.40 -12.81
CA HIS A 371 -14.14 -2.05 -12.33
C HIS A 371 -15.17 -2.61 -13.30
N LEU A 372 -16.13 -3.36 -12.78
CA LEU A 372 -17.26 -3.92 -13.53
C LEU A 372 -18.54 -3.29 -12.97
N VAL A 373 -19.22 -2.49 -13.79
CA VAL A 373 -20.41 -1.73 -13.38
C VAL A 373 -21.63 -2.20 -14.16
N GLN A 374 -22.73 -2.47 -13.47
CA GLN A 374 -24.01 -2.85 -14.05
C GLN A 374 -25.13 -1.92 -13.57
N ALA A 375 -25.83 -1.26 -14.49
CA ALA A 375 -27.02 -0.49 -14.13
C ALA A 375 -28.15 -1.40 -13.62
N ARG A 376 -28.77 -1.03 -12.51
CA ARG A 376 -29.84 -1.80 -11.84
C ARG A 376 -31.19 -1.57 -12.50
N GLY A 377 -32.05 -2.55 -12.37
CA GLY A 377 -33.37 -2.62 -12.99
C GLY A 377 -34.42 -2.89 -11.92
N GLU A 378 -35.66 -2.51 -12.20
CA GLU A 378 -36.76 -2.64 -11.24
C GLU A 378 -36.96 -4.08 -10.75
N SER A 379 -36.66 -5.07 -11.60
CA SER A 379 -36.79 -6.49 -11.34
C SER A 379 -35.65 -7.10 -10.50
N ASP A 380 -34.52 -6.40 -10.33
CA ASP A 380 -33.39 -6.95 -9.59
C ASP A 380 -33.72 -7.02 -8.08
N MET A 381 -33.32 -8.10 -7.42
CA MET A 381 -33.82 -8.46 -6.08
C MET A 381 -32.95 -7.95 -4.95
N ILE A 382 -31.65 -7.76 -5.19
CA ILE A 382 -30.76 -7.13 -4.20
C ILE A 382 -31.14 -5.64 -4.09
N ALA A 383 -31.45 -5.22 -2.87
CA ALA A 383 -31.69 -3.83 -2.51
C ALA A 383 -30.38 -3.12 -2.17
N GLU A 384 -29.50 -3.79 -1.43
CA GLU A 384 -28.18 -3.29 -1.05
C GLU A 384 -27.21 -4.45 -0.86
N ALA A 385 -25.95 -4.29 -1.25
CA ALA A 385 -24.88 -5.21 -0.87
C ALA A 385 -23.55 -4.47 -0.69
N GLN A 386 -22.74 -4.90 0.28
CA GLN A 386 -21.40 -4.36 0.51
C GLN A 386 -20.46 -5.48 0.94
N ALA A 387 -19.26 -5.52 0.35
CA ALA A 387 -18.21 -6.44 0.76
C ALA A 387 -16.82 -5.89 0.43
N GLY A 388 -15.83 -6.33 1.22
CA GLY A 388 -14.42 -6.01 1.02
C GLY A 388 -13.99 -4.67 1.63
N GLU A 389 -12.80 -4.67 2.22
CA GLU A 389 -12.17 -3.49 2.83
C GLU A 389 -11.07 -2.91 1.93
N ALA A 390 -10.41 -3.75 1.13
CA ALA A 390 -9.38 -3.35 0.19
C ALA A 390 -9.35 -4.28 -1.04
N VAL A 391 -9.07 -3.71 -2.21
CA VAL A 391 -9.04 -4.44 -3.49
C VAL A 391 -7.97 -5.54 -3.54
N ASN A 392 -6.87 -5.37 -2.79
CA ASN A 392 -5.78 -6.33 -2.68
C ASN A 392 -6.02 -7.44 -1.62
N MET A 393 -7.24 -7.56 -1.09
CA MET A 393 -7.61 -8.62 -0.15
C MET A 393 -8.83 -9.42 -0.63
N VAL A 394 -8.86 -10.71 -0.29
CA VAL A 394 -10.05 -11.55 -0.43
C VAL A 394 -11.03 -11.17 0.69
N PRO A 395 -12.30 -10.80 0.37
CA PRO A 395 -13.28 -10.40 1.37
C PRO A 395 -13.64 -11.54 2.33
N GLY A 396 -13.50 -11.28 3.63
CA GLY A 396 -13.93 -12.19 4.71
C GLY A 396 -15.43 -12.11 5.01
N GLU A 397 -16.08 -10.98 4.71
CA GLU A 397 -17.52 -10.79 4.93
C GLU A 397 -18.19 -10.12 3.72
N CYS A 398 -19.45 -10.47 3.50
CA CYS A 398 -20.33 -9.84 2.52
C CYS A 398 -21.72 -9.65 3.12
N HIS A 399 -22.18 -8.41 3.20
CA HIS A 399 -23.50 -8.04 3.69
C HIS A 399 -24.44 -7.82 2.52
N VAL A 400 -25.61 -8.46 2.54
CA VAL A 400 -26.61 -8.33 1.48
C VAL A 400 -28.01 -8.17 2.06
N THR A 401 -28.75 -7.23 1.53
CA THR A 401 -30.18 -7.01 1.80
C THR A 401 -30.97 -7.25 0.52
N LEU A 402 -31.86 -8.24 0.52
CA LEU A 402 -32.85 -8.41 -0.56
C LEU A 402 -34.07 -7.52 -0.30
N LYS A 403 -34.75 -7.12 -1.38
CA LYS A 403 -36.04 -6.42 -1.29
C LYS A 403 -37.02 -7.21 -0.41
N ASP A 404 -37.61 -6.52 0.55
CA ASP A 404 -38.57 -7.06 1.54
C ASP A 404 -38.00 -8.15 2.48
N GLU A 405 -36.69 -8.26 2.63
CA GLU A 405 -36.04 -9.16 3.60
C GLU A 405 -35.14 -8.42 4.61
N ALA A 406 -34.82 -9.12 5.70
CA ALA A 406 -33.81 -8.67 6.64
C ALA A 406 -32.39 -8.83 6.03
N PRO A 407 -31.44 -7.95 6.39
CA PRO A 407 -30.03 -8.09 6.00
C PRO A 407 -29.45 -9.45 6.41
N LYS A 408 -28.59 -10.01 5.56
CA LYS A 408 -27.84 -11.25 5.81
C LYS A 408 -26.35 -11.00 5.62
N THR A 409 -25.55 -11.67 6.45
CA THR A 409 -24.09 -11.69 6.31
C THR A 409 -23.66 -13.07 5.82
N TYR A 410 -22.78 -13.08 4.84
CA TYR A 410 -22.10 -14.25 4.31
C TYR A 410 -20.64 -14.17 4.72
N LEU A 411 -20.11 -15.30 5.21
CA LEU A 411 -18.75 -15.39 5.73
C LEU A 411 -17.87 -16.15 4.74
N GLY A 412 -16.64 -15.66 4.64
CA GLY A 412 -15.52 -16.22 3.91
C GLY A 412 -14.28 -16.30 4.79
N SER A 413 -13.10 -16.30 4.18
CA SER A 413 -11.82 -16.18 4.86
C SER A 413 -10.89 -15.25 4.07
N ILE A 414 -10.19 -14.38 4.80
CA ILE A 414 -9.32 -13.35 4.24
C ILE A 414 -8.03 -14.00 3.71
N ALA A 415 -7.51 -13.49 2.61
CA ALA A 415 -6.21 -13.81 2.05
C ALA A 415 -5.72 -12.65 1.17
N HIS A 416 -4.44 -12.65 0.79
CA HIS A 416 -3.91 -11.66 -0.14
C HIS A 416 -4.40 -11.91 -1.58
N ALA A 417 -4.68 -10.85 -2.34
CA ALA A 417 -5.21 -10.97 -3.70
C ALA A 417 -4.24 -11.61 -4.72
N SER A 418 -2.94 -11.70 -4.41
CA SER A 418 -2.00 -12.48 -5.24
C SER A 418 -2.08 -13.99 -4.99
N THR A 419 -2.66 -14.41 -3.88
CA THR A 419 -2.83 -15.81 -3.47
C THR A 419 -4.28 -16.09 -3.04
N PRO A 420 -5.28 -15.77 -3.89
CA PRO A 420 -6.69 -15.80 -3.48
C PRO A 420 -7.20 -17.23 -3.18
N HIS A 421 -6.47 -18.26 -3.62
CA HIS A 421 -6.76 -19.67 -3.34
C HIS A 421 -6.57 -20.07 -1.87
N LEU A 422 -5.89 -19.24 -1.07
CA LEU A 422 -5.77 -19.43 0.38
C LEU A 422 -6.99 -18.91 1.15
N GLY A 423 -7.80 -18.06 0.51
CA GLY A 423 -9.02 -17.50 1.08
C GLY A 423 -10.28 -18.17 0.55
N LEU A 424 -11.41 -17.78 1.14
CA LEU A 424 -12.74 -18.10 0.66
C LEU A 424 -13.47 -16.78 0.43
N ASN A 425 -13.73 -16.42 -0.82
CA ASN A 425 -14.31 -15.13 -1.15
C ASN A 425 -15.77 -15.04 -0.69
N ALA A 426 -16.06 -14.16 0.29
CA ALA A 426 -17.41 -14.00 0.85
C ALA A 426 -18.43 -13.48 -0.18
N ILE A 427 -18.00 -12.74 -1.21
CA ILE A 427 -18.88 -12.31 -2.31
C ILE A 427 -19.35 -13.52 -3.10
N SER A 428 -18.43 -14.43 -3.47
CA SER A 428 -18.77 -15.64 -4.20
C SER A 428 -19.73 -16.54 -3.42
N VAL A 429 -19.51 -16.68 -2.10
CA VAL A 429 -20.44 -17.38 -1.20
C VAL A 429 -21.82 -16.74 -1.17
N ALA A 430 -21.89 -15.41 -1.13
CA ALA A 430 -23.16 -14.69 -1.16
C ALA A 430 -23.89 -14.90 -2.48
N MET A 431 -23.22 -14.68 -3.62
CA MET A 431 -23.84 -14.75 -4.94
C MET A 431 -24.36 -16.14 -5.29
N GLU A 432 -23.66 -17.21 -4.90
CA GLU A 432 -24.13 -18.58 -5.09
C GLU A 432 -25.42 -18.85 -4.30
N LYS A 433 -25.43 -18.52 -3.00
CA LYS A 433 -26.60 -18.75 -2.14
C LYS A 433 -27.80 -17.87 -2.53
N LEU A 434 -27.54 -16.65 -2.98
CA LEU A 434 -28.59 -15.76 -3.48
C LEU A 434 -29.21 -16.31 -4.77
N ALA A 435 -28.42 -16.90 -5.66
CA ALA A 435 -28.96 -17.53 -6.87
C ALA A 435 -29.98 -18.63 -6.54
N GLU A 436 -29.66 -19.51 -5.59
CA GLU A 436 -30.59 -20.54 -5.11
C GLU A 436 -31.87 -19.91 -4.52
N GLN A 437 -31.72 -18.95 -3.62
CA GLN A 437 -32.83 -18.30 -2.93
C GLN A 437 -33.77 -17.53 -3.89
N ILE A 438 -33.20 -16.84 -4.87
CA ILE A 438 -33.94 -16.07 -5.88
C ILE A 438 -34.68 -17.01 -6.84
N ALA A 439 -34.01 -18.10 -7.26
CA ALA A 439 -34.62 -19.12 -8.12
C ALA A 439 -35.81 -19.84 -7.44
N GLU A 440 -35.72 -20.14 -6.14
CA GLU A 440 -36.83 -20.74 -5.37
C GLU A 440 -38.10 -19.86 -5.36
N LYS A 441 -37.93 -18.55 -5.48
CA LYS A 441 -39.03 -17.58 -5.58
C LYS A 441 -39.53 -17.37 -7.01
N GLY A 442 -38.90 -17.99 -8.01
CA GLY A 442 -39.19 -17.76 -9.42
C GLY A 442 -38.89 -16.32 -9.86
N GLN A 443 -37.90 -15.71 -9.24
CA GLN A 443 -37.38 -14.37 -9.55
C GLN A 443 -35.99 -14.50 -10.18
N GLU A 444 -35.44 -13.39 -10.66
CA GLU A 444 -34.08 -13.30 -11.22
C GLU A 444 -33.44 -11.99 -10.75
N ASP A 445 -32.12 -11.96 -10.60
CA ASP A 445 -31.33 -10.75 -10.39
C ASP A 445 -30.16 -10.77 -11.37
N ARG A 446 -30.07 -9.74 -12.23
CA ARG A 446 -29.13 -9.73 -13.34
C ARG A 446 -27.68 -9.69 -12.89
N PHE A 447 -27.39 -9.08 -11.75
CA PHE A 447 -26.03 -9.06 -11.21
C PHE A 447 -25.65 -10.41 -10.65
N VAL A 448 -26.57 -11.07 -9.92
CA VAL A 448 -26.34 -12.44 -9.42
C VAL A 448 -26.10 -13.41 -10.56
N SER A 449 -26.86 -13.29 -11.67
CA SER A 449 -26.63 -14.09 -12.88
C SER A 449 -25.27 -13.80 -13.51
N PHE A 450 -24.94 -12.52 -13.73
CA PHE A 450 -23.64 -12.10 -14.25
C PHE A 450 -22.48 -12.64 -13.40
N TYR A 451 -22.54 -12.45 -12.08
CA TYR A 451 -21.49 -12.85 -11.17
C TYR A 451 -21.29 -14.37 -11.21
N ASN A 452 -22.37 -15.16 -11.10
CA ASN A 452 -22.23 -16.63 -11.08
C ASN A 452 -21.86 -17.21 -12.44
N ASP A 453 -22.25 -16.58 -13.53
CA ASP A 453 -21.89 -17.02 -14.87
C ASP A 453 -20.41 -16.74 -15.16
N LEU A 454 -19.93 -15.53 -14.86
CA LEU A 454 -18.62 -15.04 -15.30
C LEU A 454 -17.53 -14.99 -14.24
N ILE A 455 -17.86 -14.80 -12.96
CA ILE A 455 -16.87 -14.65 -11.87
C ILE A 455 -16.87 -15.90 -10.97
N ALA A 456 -18.00 -16.21 -10.34
CA ALA A 456 -18.19 -17.34 -9.44
C ALA A 456 -17.03 -17.45 -8.41
N TYR A 457 -16.48 -18.65 -8.24
CA TYR A 457 -15.29 -18.91 -7.42
C TYR A 457 -14.01 -19.01 -8.27
N GLU A 458 -14.05 -18.54 -9.52
CA GLU A 458 -12.94 -18.68 -10.44
C GLU A 458 -11.81 -17.71 -10.09
N LEU A 459 -10.58 -18.22 -10.07
CA LEU A 459 -9.40 -17.48 -9.63
C LEU A 459 -8.42 -17.18 -10.76
N ASN A 460 -8.66 -17.64 -11.98
CA ASN A 460 -7.74 -17.46 -13.13
C ASN A 460 -8.31 -16.62 -14.28
N GLY A 461 -9.62 -16.31 -14.24
CA GLY A 461 -10.29 -15.45 -15.21
C GLY A 461 -10.54 -16.10 -16.57
N GLU A 462 -10.60 -17.42 -16.68
CA GLU A 462 -11.01 -18.15 -17.89
C GLU A 462 -12.35 -17.64 -18.45
N ARG A 463 -13.38 -17.52 -17.62
CA ARG A 463 -14.74 -17.09 -18.02
C ARG A 463 -14.81 -15.65 -18.50
N ILE A 464 -13.92 -14.80 -18.00
CA ILE A 464 -13.82 -13.38 -18.39
C ILE A 464 -12.72 -13.12 -19.44
N GLY A 465 -12.15 -14.18 -20.03
CA GLY A 465 -11.19 -14.06 -21.12
C GLY A 465 -9.81 -13.52 -20.70
N LEU A 466 -9.48 -13.61 -19.42
CA LEU A 466 -8.23 -13.16 -18.81
C LEU A 466 -7.26 -14.31 -18.45
N GLN A 467 -7.68 -15.57 -18.60
CA GLN A 467 -6.77 -16.71 -18.38
C GLN A 467 -5.58 -16.64 -19.34
N PHE A 468 -4.40 -16.69 -18.74
CA PHE A 468 -3.12 -16.71 -19.43
C PHE A 468 -2.06 -17.29 -18.49
N GLU A 469 -1.06 -17.97 -19.05
CA GLU A 469 0.05 -18.55 -18.30
C GLU A 469 1.32 -18.42 -19.13
N ASP A 470 2.41 -18.01 -18.48
CA ASP A 470 3.77 -18.08 -19.02
C ASP A 470 4.74 -18.61 -17.94
N GLU A 471 6.05 -18.49 -18.15
CA GLU A 471 7.05 -18.97 -17.18
C GLU A 471 7.05 -18.25 -15.83
N THR A 472 6.28 -17.16 -15.70
CA THR A 472 6.06 -16.41 -14.46
C THR A 472 4.79 -16.84 -13.72
N GLY A 473 4.05 -17.81 -14.27
CA GLY A 473 2.86 -18.44 -13.69
C GLY A 473 1.55 -18.00 -14.35
N GLU A 474 0.41 -18.43 -13.78
CA GLU A 474 -0.94 -18.14 -14.30
C GLU A 474 -1.46 -16.76 -13.84
N THR A 475 -2.36 -16.15 -14.60
CA THR A 475 -3.19 -15.03 -14.15
C THR A 475 -3.92 -15.40 -12.86
N THR A 476 -3.95 -14.50 -11.87
CA THR A 476 -4.84 -14.63 -10.71
C THR A 476 -5.88 -13.51 -10.71
N VAL A 477 -7.09 -13.81 -10.24
CA VAL A 477 -8.23 -12.89 -10.16
C VAL A 477 -8.83 -12.96 -8.76
N ASN A 478 -9.04 -11.80 -8.15
CA ASN A 478 -9.72 -11.62 -6.88
C ASN A 478 -10.89 -10.64 -7.05
N ALA A 479 -12.10 -11.03 -6.67
CA ALA A 479 -13.21 -10.11 -6.47
C ALA A 479 -13.05 -9.43 -5.11
N GLY A 480 -12.44 -8.24 -5.11
CA GLY A 480 -11.96 -7.59 -3.90
C GLY A 480 -12.97 -6.66 -3.23
N LEU A 481 -13.83 -5.99 -4.00
CA LEU A 481 -14.84 -5.06 -3.46
C LEU A 481 -16.18 -5.24 -4.17
N LEU A 482 -17.27 -5.17 -3.41
CA LEU A 482 -18.63 -5.14 -3.92
C LEU A 482 -19.38 -3.97 -3.30
N SER A 483 -20.08 -3.21 -4.14
CA SER A 483 -21.11 -2.26 -3.70
C SER A 483 -22.32 -2.36 -4.63
N ILE A 484 -23.52 -2.54 -4.09
CA ILE A 484 -24.76 -2.57 -4.85
C ILE A 484 -25.77 -1.66 -4.15
N ASP A 485 -26.41 -0.78 -4.92
CA ASP A 485 -27.54 0.03 -4.49
C ASP A 485 -28.74 -0.08 -5.45
N ASP A 486 -29.64 0.91 -5.43
CA ASP A 486 -30.82 0.95 -6.28
C ASP A 486 -30.53 1.38 -7.73
N ARG A 487 -29.35 1.97 -7.99
CA ARG A 487 -28.93 2.53 -9.28
C ARG A 487 -27.92 1.64 -9.98
N GLU A 488 -26.91 1.15 -9.27
CA GLU A 488 -25.80 0.38 -9.84
C GLU A 488 -25.34 -0.80 -8.97
N ALA A 489 -24.75 -1.79 -9.62
CA ALA A 489 -23.92 -2.80 -8.98
C ALA A 489 -22.49 -2.63 -9.48
N SER A 490 -21.58 -2.38 -8.55
CA SER A 490 -20.15 -2.18 -8.78
C SER A 490 -19.36 -3.33 -8.17
N LEU A 491 -18.53 -3.96 -8.99
CA LEU A 491 -17.62 -5.03 -8.60
C LEU A 491 -16.19 -4.63 -9.00
N VAL A 492 -15.28 -4.65 -8.04
CA VAL A 492 -13.87 -4.36 -8.29
C VAL A 492 -13.05 -5.64 -8.21
N LEU A 493 -12.37 -5.96 -9.31
CA LEU A 493 -11.44 -7.08 -9.38
C LEU A 493 -9.99 -6.59 -9.23
N ASN A 494 -9.16 -7.35 -8.50
CA ASN A 494 -7.71 -7.27 -8.59
C ASN A 494 -7.21 -8.45 -9.41
N ILE A 495 -6.37 -8.20 -10.41
CA ILE A 495 -5.72 -9.25 -11.17
C ILE A 495 -4.20 -9.17 -11.06
N ARG A 496 -3.54 -10.32 -10.96
CA ARG A 496 -2.09 -10.44 -11.19
C ARG A 496 -1.89 -11.14 -12.51
N TYR A 497 -1.22 -10.50 -13.45
CA TYR A 497 -1.10 -11.00 -14.82
C TYR A 497 0.36 -11.30 -15.19
N PRO A 498 0.63 -12.38 -15.95
CA PRO A 498 2.00 -12.79 -16.29
C PRO A 498 2.75 -11.75 -17.14
N VAL A 499 4.08 -11.84 -17.17
CA VAL A 499 4.94 -10.82 -17.81
C VAL A 499 4.63 -10.64 -19.30
N THR A 500 4.26 -11.71 -20.00
CA THR A 500 3.98 -11.68 -21.44
C THR A 500 2.50 -11.50 -21.79
N PHE A 501 1.67 -11.14 -20.81
CA PHE A 501 0.24 -10.91 -20.98
C PHE A 501 -0.05 -9.70 -21.90
N ASP A 502 -0.88 -9.91 -22.93
CA ASP A 502 -1.36 -8.83 -23.80
C ASP A 502 -2.56 -8.11 -23.16
N LEU A 503 -2.26 -7.03 -22.45
CA LEU A 503 -3.25 -6.24 -21.71
C LEU A 503 -4.30 -5.60 -22.62
N GLU A 504 -3.91 -5.10 -23.79
CA GLU A 504 -4.83 -4.42 -24.71
C GLU A 504 -5.81 -5.42 -25.32
N GLN A 505 -5.31 -6.57 -25.75
CA GLN A 505 -6.18 -7.64 -26.24
C GLN A 505 -7.08 -8.21 -25.12
N ALA A 506 -6.60 -8.23 -23.87
CA ALA A 506 -7.40 -8.65 -22.73
C ALA A 506 -8.55 -7.68 -22.41
N LYS A 507 -8.31 -6.36 -22.49
CA LYS A 507 -9.36 -5.35 -22.36
C LYS A 507 -10.45 -5.52 -23.42
N GLU A 508 -10.06 -5.77 -24.67
CA GLU A 508 -11.01 -6.03 -25.77
C GLU A 508 -11.86 -7.28 -25.48
N ARG A 509 -11.23 -8.41 -25.12
CA ARG A 509 -11.93 -9.65 -24.80
C ARG A 509 -12.90 -9.50 -23.63
N LEU A 510 -12.47 -8.86 -22.54
CA LEU A 510 -13.31 -8.64 -21.37
C LEU A 510 -14.56 -7.86 -21.76
N ASN A 511 -14.40 -6.74 -22.46
CA ASN A 511 -15.52 -5.91 -22.91
C ASN A 511 -16.53 -6.68 -23.78
N GLU A 512 -16.05 -7.52 -24.71
CA GLU A 512 -16.93 -8.37 -25.53
C GLU A 512 -17.71 -9.40 -24.70
N ILE A 513 -17.09 -9.97 -23.66
CA ILE A 513 -17.68 -11.01 -22.82
C ILE A 513 -18.72 -10.44 -21.85
N VAL A 514 -18.47 -9.26 -21.27
CA VAL A 514 -19.36 -8.68 -20.25
C VAL A 514 -20.52 -7.88 -20.87
N ALA A 515 -20.37 -7.38 -22.10
CA ALA A 515 -21.40 -6.59 -22.77
C ALA A 515 -22.80 -7.24 -22.87
N PRO A 516 -22.95 -8.56 -23.13
CA PRO A 516 -24.25 -9.24 -23.11
C PRO A 516 -24.99 -9.17 -21.78
N TYR A 517 -24.26 -8.98 -20.66
CA TYR A 517 -24.82 -8.82 -19.33
C TYR A 517 -25.18 -7.36 -19.01
N GLY A 518 -24.93 -6.43 -19.93
CA GLY A 518 -25.12 -4.99 -19.68
C GLY A 518 -24.14 -4.45 -18.63
N VAL A 519 -22.96 -5.06 -18.55
CA VAL A 519 -21.87 -4.67 -17.67
C VAL A 519 -20.84 -3.89 -18.48
N GLU A 520 -20.35 -2.79 -17.92
CA GLU A 520 -19.25 -1.99 -18.47
C GLU A 520 -17.98 -2.26 -17.68
N ALA A 521 -16.86 -2.42 -18.37
CA ALA A 521 -15.55 -2.67 -17.74
C ALA A 521 -14.61 -1.48 -17.94
N SER A 522 -13.95 -1.04 -16.87
CA SER A 522 -12.85 -0.07 -16.90
C SER A 522 -11.64 -0.59 -16.11
N TRP A 523 -10.46 -0.05 -16.43
CA TRP A 523 -9.19 -0.49 -15.85
C TRP A 523 -8.46 0.71 -15.23
N PRO A 524 -8.97 1.26 -14.12
CA PRO A 524 -8.46 2.52 -13.55
C PRO A 524 -7.04 2.40 -12.96
N GLY A 525 -6.62 1.19 -12.59
CA GLY A 525 -5.28 0.92 -12.09
C GLY A 525 -4.58 -0.14 -12.93
N VAL A 526 -3.48 0.21 -13.57
CA VAL A 526 -2.63 -0.76 -14.27
C VAL A 526 -1.18 -0.50 -13.90
N MET A 527 -0.57 -1.49 -13.26
CA MET A 527 0.85 -1.56 -12.98
C MET A 527 1.49 -2.61 -13.92
N PRO A 528 2.46 -2.22 -14.76
CA PRO A 528 3.13 -3.15 -15.67
C PRO A 528 3.95 -4.19 -14.90
N PRO A 529 4.23 -5.37 -15.49
CA PRO A 529 5.17 -6.33 -14.91
C PRO A 529 6.59 -5.75 -14.83
N LEU A 530 7.38 -6.25 -13.88
CA LEU A 530 8.83 -6.03 -13.82
C LEU A 530 9.52 -7.35 -14.15
N SER A 531 10.46 -7.38 -15.08
CA SER A 531 11.19 -8.61 -15.39
C SER A 531 12.58 -8.37 -15.95
N TYR A 532 13.47 -9.31 -15.64
CA TYR A 532 14.83 -9.40 -16.16
C TYR A 532 15.06 -10.78 -16.77
N ALA A 533 15.92 -10.88 -17.77
CA ALA A 533 16.30 -12.18 -18.31
C ALA A 533 16.99 -13.02 -17.22
N LYS A 534 16.62 -14.29 -17.09
CA LYS A 534 17.21 -15.23 -16.10
C LYS A 534 18.74 -15.36 -16.26
N ASP A 535 19.24 -15.24 -17.49
CA ASP A 535 20.67 -15.27 -17.83
C ASP A 535 21.34 -13.88 -17.84
N SER A 536 20.63 -12.83 -17.42
CA SER A 536 21.23 -11.50 -17.26
C SER A 536 22.37 -11.53 -16.24
N SER A 537 23.32 -10.61 -16.39
CA SER A 537 24.47 -10.51 -15.49
C SER A 537 24.03 -10.32 -14.02
N LEU A 538 22.97 -9.55 -13.78
CA LEU A 538 22.45 -9.29 -12.43
C LEU A 538 21.88 -10.57 -11.81
N ILE A 539 20.90 -11.20 -12.45
CA ILE A 539 20.25 -12.42 -11.95
C ILE A 539 21.26 -13.56 -11.80
N SER A 540 22.10 -13.78 -12.81
CA SER A 540 23.13 -14.84 -12.76
C SER A 540 24.12 -14.63 -11.61
N THR A 541 24.47 -13.37 -11.30
CA THR A 541 25.36 -13.06 -10.17
C THR A 541 24.69 -13.36 -8.84
N LEU A 542 23.47 -12.85 -8.62
CA LEU A 542 22.75 -13.06 -7.36
C LEU A 542 22.39 -14.54 -7.14
N MET A 543 21.97 -15.24 -8.18
CA MET A 543 21.73 -16.69 -8.12
C MET A 543 23.02 -17.47 -7.86
N GLY A 544 24.14 -17.05 -8.47
CA GLY A 544 25.45 -17.63 -8.17
C GLY A 544 25.83 -17.46 -6.71
N VAL A 545 25.60 -16.28 -6.12
CA VAL A 545 25.81 -16.02 -4.69
C VAL A 545 24.96 -16.94 -3.84
N TYR A 546 23.65 -16.99 -4.12
CA TYR A 546 22.71 -17.81 -3.38
C TYR A 546 23.12 -19.27 -3.40
N ARG A 547 23.21 -19.89 -4.58
CA ARG A 547 23.57 -21.31 -4.75
C ARG A 547 24.93 -21.64 -4.13
N ASP A 548 25.92 -20.76 -4.28
CA ASP A 548 27.25 -20.96 -3.70
C ASP A 548 27.23 -20.97 -2.18
N LEU A 549 26.43 -20.11 -1.54
CA LEU A 549 26.39 -20.00 -0.08
C LEU A 549 25.40 -20.96 0.57
N THR A 550 24.21 -21.14 -0.01
CA THR A 550 23.15 -22.00 0.52
C THR A 550 23.31 -23.48 0.13
N LYS A 551 24.17 -23.76 -0.85
CA LYS A 551 24.41 -25.12 -1.38
C LYS A 551 23.17 -25.78 -1.98
N THR A 552 22.24 -24.98 -2.48
CA THR A 552 21.04 -25.46 -3.18
C THR A 552 21.17 -25.31 -4.69
N ASP A 553 20.33 -26.04 -5.43
CA ASP A 553 20.18 -25.93 -6.89
C ASP A 553 19.01 -25.00 -7.26
N ALA A 554 18.64 -24.07 -6.37
CA ALA A 554 17.43 -23.26 -6.51
C ALA A 554 17.40 -22.42 -7.80
N GLU A 555 16.23 -22.23 -8.38
CA GLU A 555 15.99 -21.37 -9.54
C GLU A 555 15.50 -19.97 -9.12
N PRO A 556 15.70 -18.92 -9.94
CA PRO A 556 15.21 -17.59 -9.62
C PRO A 556 13.68 -17.56 -9.62
N LEU A 557 13.10 -16.73 -8.76
CA LEU A 557 11.66 -16.67 -8.49
C LEU A 557 10.92 -15.70 -9.40
N ALA A 558 9.67 -16.05 -9.71
CA ALA A 558 8.67 -15.12 -10.20
C ALA A 558 7.55 -15.00 -9.16
N ILE A 559 7.15 -13.77 -8.80
CA ILE A 559 6.12 -13.54 -7.78
C ILE A 559 4.94 -12.72 -8.31
N GLY A 560 3.80 -12.82 -7.61
CA GLY A 560 2.60 -12.01 -7.89
C GLY A 560 2.57 -10.64 -7.19
N GLY A 561 3.37 -10.48 -6.13
CA GLY A 561 3.53 -9.24 -5.38
C GLY A 561 4.49 -8.27 -6.04
N GLY A 562 4.41 -6.99 -5.66
CA GLY A 562 5.44 -6.01 -5.96
C GLY A 562 6.45 -5.97 -4.81
N THR A 563 7.71 -5.67 -5.11
CA THR A 563 8.70 -5.30 -4.08
C THR A 563 9.21 -3.89 -4.34
N TYR A 564 10.03 -3.37 -3.42
CA TYR A 564 10.70 -2.10 -3.63
C TYR A 564 11.66 -2.07 -4.84
N ALA A 565 11.90 -3.21 -5.50
CA ALA A 565 12.59 -3.28 -6.79
C ALA A 565 11.94 -2.43 -7.89
N ARG A 566 10.64 -2.15 -7.80
CA ARG A 566 9.94 -1.29 -8.75
C ARG A 566 10.28 0.19 -8.62
N ALA A 567 10.84 0.58 -7.49
CA ALA A 567 11.07 1.98 -7.16
C ALA A 567 12.25 2.59 -7.95
N LEU A 568 13.22 1.76 -8.37
CA LEU A 568 14.38 2.18 -9.16
C LEU A 568 14.72 1.16 -10.25
N PRO A 569 15.23 1.58 -11.42
CA PRO A 569 15.65 0.66 -12.46
C PRO A 569 16.91 -0.11 -12.03
N ASN A 570 17.13 -1.28 -12.64
CA ASN A 570 18.27 -2.18 -12.39
C ASN A 570 18.29 -2.80 -10.97
N ILE A 571 17.17 -2.78 -10.27
CA ILE A 571 16.96 -3.42 -8.97
C ILE A 571 16.05 -4.65 -9.15
N VAL A 572 16.31 -5.69 -8.35
CA VAL A 572 15.53 -6.94 -8.25
C VAL A 572 15.35 -7.33 -6.78
N GLY A 573 14.32 -8.10 -6.44
CA GLY A 573 14.16 -8.64 -5.08
C GLY A 573 15.21 -9.68 -4.74
N PHE A 574 15.80 -9.61 -3.55
CA PHE A 574 16.74 -10.61 -3.05
C PHE A 574 16.78 -10.60 -1.51
N GLY A 575 15.95 -11.40 -0.86
CA GLY A 575 15.91 -11.52 0.61
C GLY A 575 15.12 -10.41 1.33
N PRO A 576 14.90 -10.53 2.66
CA PRO A 576 15.69 -11.34 3.58
C PRO A 576 15.07 -12.70 3.88
N ALA A 577 13.79 -12.92 3.54
CA ALA A 577 13.04 -14.10 3.94
C ALA A 577 13.50 -15.32 3.12
N PHE A 578 13.83 -16.41 3.80
CA PHE A 578 14.25 -17.64 3.13
C PHE A 578 13.04 -18.51 2.77
N PRO A 579 13.17 -19.42 1.78
CA PRO A 579 12.13 -20.39 1.49
C PRO A 579 11.68 -21.15 2.74
N GLY A 580 10.37 -21.13 3.01
CA GLY A 580 9.74 -21.76 4.17
C GLY A 580 9.57 -20.84 5.39
N ASP A 581 10.12 -19.62 5.37
CA ASP A 581 9.82 -18.64 6.43
C ASP A 581 8.36 -18.19 6.34
N PRO A 582 7.68 -18.02 7.49
CA PRO A 582 6.31 -17.53 7.50
C PRO A 582 6.26 -16.07 7.07
N ASP A 583 5.20 -15.71 6.33
CA ASP A 583 4.89 -14.31 6.04
C ASP A 583 4.29 -13.65 7.28
N ILE A 584 5.04 -12.73 7.86
CA ILE A 584 4.77 -12.08 9.15
C ILE A 584 4.93 -10.55 9.08
N ALA A 585 5.28 -10.02 7.91
CA ALA A 585 5.31 -8.59 7.66
C ALA A 585 3.90 -8.01 7.85
N HIS A 586 3.83 -6.74 8.27
CA HIS A 586 2.61 -5.95 8.53
C HIS A 586 1.66 -6.50 9.60
N GLN A 587 1.84 -7.73 10.08
CA GLN A 587 1.03 -8.33 11.14
C GLN A 587 1.44 -7.85 12.54
N ALA A 588 0.56 -8.05 13.52
CA ALA A 588 0.90 -7.88 14.93
C ALA A 588 1.90 -8.97 15.36
N ASN A 589 2.77 -8.65 16.32
CA ASN A 589 3.86 -9.54 16.76
C ASN A 589 4.81 -9.93 15.62
N GLU A 590 5.03 -9.03 14.65
CA GLU A 590 6.07 -9.16 13.64
C GLU A 590 7.40 -9.53 14.32
N TRP A 591 8.09 -10.52 13.75
CA TRP A 591 9.36 -11.00 14.30
C TRP A 591 10.33 -11.42 13.20
N GLY A 592 11.63 -11.41 13.48
CA GLY A 592 12.65 -11.97 12.60
C GLY A 592 13.54 -12.97 13.33
N SER A 593 14.01 -14.00 12.64
CA SER A 593 15.06 -14.89 13.19
C SER A 593 16.39 -14.16 13.12
N LEU A 594 17.06 -13.98 14.26
CA LEU A 594 18.38 -13.36 14.34
C LEU A 594 19.38 -14.11 13.44
N LYS A 595 19.40 -15.45 13.53
CA LYS A 595 20.27 -16.27 12.67
C LYS A 595 20.00 -16.05 11.19
N ARG A 596 18.74 -16.03 10.76
CA ARG A 596 18.39 -15.85 9.34
C ARG A 596 18.69 -14.43 8.85
N LEU A 597 18.45 -13.41 9.67
CA LEU A 597 18.87 -12.03 9.36
C LEU A 597 20.39 -11.93 9.14
N LEU A 598 21.20 -12.51 10.04
CA LEU A 598 22.66 -12.54 9.91
C LEU A 598 23.13 -13.39 8.72
N ALA A 599 22.45 -14.51 8.43
CA ALA A 599 22.71 -15.29 7.22
C ALA A 599 22.40 -14.48 5.94
N GLY A 600 21.32 -13.69 5.95
CA GLY A 600 21.00 -12.70 4.92
C GLY A 600 22.11 -11.67 4.74
N ALA A 601 22.66 -11.13 5.83
CA ALA A 601 23.81 -10.23 5.77
C ALA A 601 25.03 -10.87 5.08
N ALA A 602 25.27 -12.18 5.26
CA ALA A 602 26.33 -12.90 4.54
C ALA A 602 26.06 -13.01 3.03
N LEU A 603 24.82 -13.26 2.63
CA LEU A 603 24.39 -13.23 1.23
C LEU A 603 24.57 -11.84 0.63
N TYR A 604 24.14 -10.78 1.34
CA TYR A 604 24.28 -9.40 0.88
C TYR A 604 25.74 -8.98 0.74
N ARG A 605 26.60 -9.38 1.69
CA ARG A 605 28.05 -9.11 1.64
C ARG A 605 28.64 -9.68 0.36
N GLU A 606 28.34 -10.93 0.06
CA GLU A 606 28.86 -11.62 -1.12
C GLU A 606 28.24 -11.10 -2.43
N ALA A 607 26.95 -10.72 -2.42
CA ALA A 607 26.28 -10.10 -3.56
C ALA A 607 26.90 -8.75 -3.92
N LEU A 608 27.02 -7.83 -2.95
CA LEU A 608 27.66 -6.54 -3.15
C LEU A 608 29.14 -6.70 -3.56
N ARG A 609 29.85 -7.69 -3.00
CA ARG A 609 31.23 -8.01 -3.42
C ARG A 609 31.31 -8.38 -4.89
N ARG A 610 30.42 -9.25 -5.40
CA ARG A 610 30.47 -9.70 -6.81
C ARG A 610 29.99 -8.62 -7.76
N LEU A 611 28.91 -7.91 -7.42
CA LEU A 611 28.33 -6.86 -8.27
C LEU A 611 29.27 -5.65 -8.44
N SER A 612 30.06 -5.33 -7.42
CA SER A 612 30.97 -4.16 -7.44
C SER A 612 32.33 -4.42 -8.11
N MET A 613 32.59 -5.64 -8.58
CA MET A 613 33.80 -5.99 -9.31
C MET A 613 33.53 -5.99 -10.81
N ASN A 614 34.49 -5.57 -11.61
CA ASN A 614 34.37 -5.67 -13.07
C ASN A 614 34.40 -7.16 -13.48
N SER A 615 33.48 -7.53 -14.37
CA SER A 615 33.35 -8.87 -14.94
C SER A 615 34.44 -9.20 -15.96
#